data_AF-A0A930VZX7-F1
#
_entry.id   AF-A0A930VZX7-F1
#
_cell.length_a   1.000
_cell.length_b   1.000
_cell.length_c   1.000
_cell.angle_alpha   90.00
_cell.angle_beta   90.00
_cell.angle_gamma   90.00
#
_symmetry.space_group_name_H-M   'P 1'
#
loop_
_entity.id
_entity.type
_entity.pdbx_description
1 polymer ?
#
loop_
_entity_poly.entity_id
_entity_poly.type
_entity_poly.pdbx_seq_one_letter_code
_entity_poly.pdbx_strand_id
1 'polypeptide(L)'
;MVVEHTEALEYDLMTTTSFTLDDLGERLSFRALSSFVKRLPKTSETWQELNPKYAEFATWESSAIIPQLLATISDQMNWLMWLYSSTNSTKKQPKPKPLKRPGVKETTKRYGKDPIPISEFNDWWDNN
;
A
#
# COMPACT_ATOMS: atom_id res chain seq x y z
N MET A 1 18.10 15.05 -21.18
CA MET A 1 17.62 13.72 -20.80
C MET A 1 18.48 13.11 -19.69
N VAL A 2 19.79 12.90 -19.85
CA VAL A 2 20.61 12.32 -18.78
C VAL A 2 20.85 13.31 -17.64
N VAL A 3 21.22 14.57 -17.92
CA VAL A 3 21.64 15.54 -16.89
C VAL A 3 20.56 15.85 -15.84
N GLU A 4 19.28 15.93 -16.24
CA GLU A 4 18.17 16.28 -15.34
C GLU A 4 17.62 15.11 -14.53
N HIS A 5 17.94 13.86 -14.91
CA HIS A 5 17.43 12.63 -14.28
C HIS A 5 18.57 11.70 -13.85
N THR A 6 19.75 12.28 -13.61
CA THR A 6 20.97 11.52 -13.31
C THR A 6 20.80 10.70 -12.03
N GLU A 7 20.24 11.29 -10.98
CA GLU A 7 20.06 10.64 -9.67
C GLU A 7 19.11 9.44 -9.74
N ALA A 8 17.98 9.58 -10.45
CA ALA A 8 17.02 8.50 -10.63
C ALA A 8 17.63 7.32 -11.42
N LEU A 9 18.38 7.62 -12.48
CA LEU A 9 19.08 6.62 -13.27
C LEU A 9 20.17 5.90 -12.48
N GLU A 10 20.93 6.64 -11.69
CA GLU A 10 21.97 6.11 -10.82
C GLU A 10 21.37 5.17 -9.76
N TYR A 11 20.27 5.58 -9.12
CA TYR A 11 19.56 4.76 -8.15
C TYR A 11 19.04 3.45 -8.75
N ASP A 12 18.40 3.50 -9.92
CA ASP A 12 17.89 2.29 -10.59
C ASP A 12 19.03 1.34 -11.00
N LEU A 13 20.17 1.87 -11.47
CA LEU A 13 21.36 1.09 -11.80
C LEU A 13 21.93 0.40 -10.56
N MET A 14 22.08 1.13 -9.45
CA MET A 14 22.63 0.60 -8.20
C MET A 14 21.75 -0.49 -7.60
N THR A 15 20.44 -0.26 -7.54
CA THR A 15 19.49 -1.20 -6.93
C THR A 15 19.26 -2.46 -7.76
N THR A 16 19.38 -2.37 -9.10
CA THR A 16 19.12 -3.50 -10.00
C THR A 16 20.37 -4.28 -10.38
N THR A 17 21.51 -3.60 -10.50
CA THR A 17 22.73 -4.17 -11.10
C THR A 17 24.01 -3.96 -10.28
N SER A 18 23.98 -3.10 -9.26
CA SER A 18 25.15 -2.65 -8.49
C SER A 18 26.20 -1.87 -9.29
N PHE A 19 25.91 -1.49 -10.55
CA PHE A 19 26.71 -0.56 -11.32
C PHE A 19 26.30 0.89 -11.03
N THR A 20 27.21 1.80 -11.32
CA THR A 20 27.04 3.25 -11.31
C THR A 20 27.30 3.82 -12.70
N LEU A 21 27.05 5.12 -12.90
CA LEU A 21 27.41 5.76 -14.16
C LEU A 21 28.94 5.85 -14.36
N ASP A 22 29.73 5.79 -13.27
CA ASP A 22 31.20 5.77 -13.33
C ASP A 22 31.75 4.48 -13.96
N ASP A 23 30.99 3.37 -13.93
CA ASP A 23 31.37 2.12 -14.58
C ASP A 23 31.23 2.17 -16.12
N LEU A 24 30.66 3.24 -16.67
CA LEU A 24 30.33 3.38 -18.09
C LEU A 24 31.60 3.47 -18.96
N GLY A 25 31.70 2.60 -19.96
CA GLY A 25 32.84 2.53 -20.88
C GLY A 25 33.93 1.56 -20.43
N GLU A 26 33.89 1.07 -19.20
CA GLU A 26 34.77 0.02 -18.70
C GLU A 26 33.97 -1.28 -18.47
N ARG A 27 33.22 -1.35 -17.37
CA ARG A 27 32.48 -2.55 -16.96
C ARG A 27 31.03 -2.52 -17.46
N LEU A 28 30.47 -1.32 -17.59
CA LEU A 28 29.15 -1.08 -18.15
C LEU A 28 29.28 -0.56 -19.58
N SER A 29 28.88 -1.36 -20.57
CA SER A 29 28.90 -0.90 -21.97
C SER A 29 27.75 0.08 -22.27
N PHE A 30 27.96 1.02 -23.19
CA PHE A 30 26.89 1.91 -23.69
C PHE A 30 25.68 1.14 -24.23
N ARG A 31 25.91 -0.01 -24.87
CA ARG A 31 24.84 -0.87 -25.36
C ARG A 31 24.02 -1.43 -24.20
N ALA A 32 24.67 -1.90 -23.13
CA ALA A 32 24.01 -2.42 -21.94
C ALA A 32 23.20 -1.32 -21.24
N LEU A 33 23.78 -0.13 -21.04
CA LEU A 33 23.06 1.02 -20.49
C LEU A 33 21.85 1.40 -21.35
N SER A 34 21.99 1.46 -22.67
CA SER A 34 20.87 1.74 -23.58
C SER A 34 19.77 0.68 -23.49
N SER A 35 20.15 -0.60 -23.41
CA SER A 35 19.20 -1.70 -23.22
C SER A 35 18.48 -1.63 -21.87
N PHE A 36 19.20 -1.27 -20.81
CA PHE A 36 18.66 -1.09 -19.47
C PHE A 36 17.59 0.01 -19.45
N VAL A 37 17.95 1.23 -19.85
CA VAL A 37 17.03 2.39 -19.85
C VAL A 37 15.77 2.13 -20.69
N LYS A 38 15.92 1.49 -21.86
CA LYS A 38 14.78 1.18 -22.75
C LYS A 38 13.82 0.13 -22.18
N ARG A 39 14.23 -0.65 -21.18
CA ARG A 39 13.46 -1.75 -20.62
C ARG A 39 13.18 -1.59 -19.12
N LEU A 40 13.38 -0.40 -18.59
CA LEU A 40 13.05 -0.09 -17.21
C LEU A 40 11.56 -0.36 -16.93
N PRO A 41 11.23 -0.98 -15.79
CA PRO A 41 9.85 -1.17 -15.39
C PRO A 41 9.22 0.18 -15.02
N LYS A 42 7.88 0.25 -15.03
CA LYS A 42 7.15 1.47 -14.66
C LYS A 42 7.39 1.89 -13.22
N THR A 43 7.73 0.93 -12.36
CA THR A 43 8.05 1.14 -10.95
C THR A 43 9.45 1.68 -10.71
N SER A 44 10.30 1.81 -11.74
CA SER A 44 11.62 2.45 -11.61
C SER A 44 11.50 3.96 -11.42
N GLU A 45 12.45 4.57 -10.71
CA GLU A 45 12.44 6.01 -10.45
C GLU A 45 12.62 6.79 -11.75
N THR A 46 13.55 6.35 -12.61
CA THR A 46 13.83 7.00 -13.90
C THR A 46 12.59 6.99 -14.80
N TRP A 47 11.87 5.86 -14.86
CA TRP A 47 10.67 5.79 -15.69
C TRP A 47 9.58 6.72 -15.17
N GLN A 48 9.39 6.81 -13.86
CA GLN A 48 8.38 7.67 -13.24
C GLN A 48 8.68 9.16 -13.46
N GLU A 49 9.93 9.58 -13.30
CA GLU A 49 10.34 10.96 -13.55
C GLU A 49 10.18 11.36 -15.04
N LEU A 50 10.49 10.44 -15.96
CA LEU A 50 10.32 10.68 -17.40
C LEU A 50 8.83 10.65 -17.82
N ASN A 51 7.96 10.04 -17.01
CA ASN A 51 6.55 9.81 -17.35
C ASN A 51 5.61 10.26 -16.22
N PRO A 52 5.67 11.53 -15.76
CA PRO A 52 4.94 11.97 -14.56
C PRO A 52 3.42 11.87 -14.73
N LYS A 53 2.92 12.04 -15.96
CA LYS A 53 1.51 11.87 -16.31
C LYS A 53 0.99 10.44 -16.07
N TYR A 54 1.88 9.46 -16.03
CA TYR A 54 1.57 8.04 -15.92
C TYR A 54 2.00 7.43 -14.57
N ALA A 55 2.33 8.28 -13.58
CA ALA A 55 2.76 7.84 -12.25
C ALA A 55 1.74 6.94 -11.54
N GLU A 56 0.44 7.09 -11.83
CA GLU A 56 -0.58 6.20 -11.26
C GLU A 56 -0.36 4.73 -11.65
N PHE A 57 0.09 4.46 -12.89
CA PHE A 57 0.31 3.10 -13.37
C PHE A 57 1.45 2.43 -12.60
N ALA A 58 2.50 3.19 -12.30
CA ALA A 58 3.58 2.74 -11.41
C ALA A 58 3.07 2.45 -9.99
N THR A 59 2.14 3.26 -9.50
CA THR A 59 1.51 3.09 -8.19
C THR A 59 0.71 1.79 -8.12
N TRP A 60 -0.09 1.48 -9.14
CA TRP A 60 -0.86 0.23 -9.21
C TRP A 60 0.01 -1.03 -9.35
N GLU A 61 1.20 -0.91 -9.93
CA GLU A 61 2.18 -2.00 -10.06
C GLU A 61 3.15 -2.07 -8.86
N SER A 62 3.07 -1.12 -7.92
CA SER A 62 3.98 -1.03 -6.78
C SER A 62 3.78 -2.17 -5.78
N SER A 63 4.91 -2.67 -5.26
CA SER A 63 4.94 -3.61 -4.14
C SER A 63 4.33 -3.06 -2.85
N ALA A 64 4.11 -1.74 -2.75
CA ALA A 64 3.42 -1.12 -1.62
C ALA A 64 1.89 -1.21 -1.73
N ILE A 65 1.32 -1.16 -2.94
CA ILE A 65 -0.13 -1.11 -3.18
C ILE A 65 -0.70 -2.51 -3.40
N ILE A 66 -0.01 -3.37 -4.15
CA ILE A 66 -0.48 -4.73 -4.45
C ILE A 66 -0.86 -5.50 -3.17
N PRO A 67 -0.05 -5.52 -2.09
CA PRO A 67 -0.43 -6.19 -0.86
C PRO A 67 -1.68 -5.60 -0.18
N GLN A 68 -1.92 -4.30 -0.31
CA GLN A 68 -3.13 -3.66 0.24
C GLN A 68 -4.39 -4.06 -0.52
N LEU A 69 -4.29 -4.18 -1.85
CA LEU A 69 -5.38 -4.68 -2.69
C LEU A 69 -5.69 -6.14 -2.38
N LEU A 70 -4.66 -6.98 -2.26
CA LEU A 70 -4.81 -8.39 -1.87
C LEU A 70 -5.41 -8.54 -0.47
N ALA A 71 -4.98 -7.72 0.49
CA ALA A 71 -5.57 -7.69 1.82
C ALA A 71 -7.06 -7.32 1.76
N THR A 72 -7.42 -6.36 0.90
CA THR A 72 -8.82 -5.97 0.69
C THR A 72 -9.65 -7.12 0.14
N ILE A 73 -9.15 -7.87 -0.85
CA ILE A 73 -9.83 -9.05 -1.38
C ILE A 73 -10.00 -10.11 -0.27
N SER A 74 -8.94 -10.40 0.50
CA SER A 74 -9.00 -11.35 1.60
C SER A 74 -10.05 -10.96 2.65
N ASP A 75 -10.12 -9.68 3.01
CA ASP A 75 -11.13 -9.16 3.93
C ASP A 75 -12.54 -9.37 3.41
N GLN A 76 -12.80 -9.05 2.12
CA GLN A 76 -14.12 -9.26 1.52
C GLN A 76 -14.52 -10.74 1.49
N MET A 77 -13.57 -11.63 1.18
CA MET A 77 -13.83 -13.08 1.19
C MET A 77 -14.17 -13.59 2.59
N ASN A 78 -13.43 -13.16 3.61
CA ASN A 78 -13.72 -13.51 5.00
C ASN A 78 -15.12 -13.04 5.42
N TRP A 79 -15.51 -11.84 4.99
CA TRP A 79 -16.84 -11.30 5.21
C TRP A 79 -17.94 -12.12 4.52
N LEU A 80 -17.74 -12.53 3.28
CA LEU A 80 -18.68 -13.39 2.55
C LEU A 80 -18.84 -14.75 3.23
N MET A 81 -17.73 -15.38 3.65
CA MET A 81 -17.77 -16.65 4.39
C MET A 81 -18.48 -16.49 5.75
N TRP A 82 -18.25 -15.38 6.44
CA TRP A 82 -18.97 -15.07 7.67
C TRP A 82 -20.46 -14.86 7.44
N LEU A 83 -20.86 -14.14 6.38
CA LEU A 83 -22.26 -13.93 6.05
C LEU A 83 -22.95 -15.27 5.76
N TYR A 84 -22.35 -16.09 4.89
CA TYR A 84 -22.86 -17.40 4.54
C TYR A 84 -22.97 -18.34 5.76
N SER A 85 -21.94 -18.39 6.61
CA SER A 85 -21.99 -19.21 7.82
C SER A 85 -22.97 -18.68 8.86
N SER A 86 -23.15 -17.36 8.97
CA SER A 86 -24.10 -16.75 9.90
C SER A 86 -25.55 -16.98 9.50
N THR A 87 -25.86 -17.02 8.21
CA THR A 87 -27.22 -17.31 7.73
C THR A 87 -27.58 -18.79 7.85
N ASN A 88 -26.60 -19.68 7.71
CA ASN A 88 -26.80 -21.13 7.73
C ASN A 88 -26.51 -21.79 9.08
N SER A 89 -26.27 -21.02 10.14
CA SER A 89 -25.99 -21.54 11.48
C SER A 89 -26.94 -20.98 12.51
N THR A 90 -27.39 -21.83 13.42
CA THR A 90 -28.11 -21.42 14.63
C THR A 90 -27.18 -20.80 15.68
N LYS A 91 -25.85 -20.96 15.53
CA LYS A 91 -24.84 -20.40 16.43
C LYS A 91 -24.27 -19.11 15.84
N LYS A 92 -24.09 -18.11 16.70
CA LYS A 92 -23.45 -16.84 16.34
C LYS A 92 -22.02 -17.08 15.85
N GLN A 93 -21.75 -16.74 14.59
CA GLN A 93 -20.42 -16.86 14.01
C GLN A 93 -19.53 -15.67 14.38
N PRO A 94 -18.23 -15.89 14.63
CA PRO A 94 -17.30 -14.82 14.96
C PRO A 94 -17.13 -13.90 13.74
N LYS A 95 -17.44 -12.61 13.92
CA LYS A 95 -17.29 -11.61 12.87
C LYS A 95 -15.80 -11.41 12.54
N PRO A 96 -15.39 -11.54 11.26
CA PRO A 96 -14.01 -11.41 10.87
C PRO A 96 -13.55 -9.96 11.07
N LYS A 97 -12.30 -9.81 11.49
CA LYS A 97 -11.63 -8.52 11.56
C LYS A 97 -10.79 -8.36 10.30
N PRO A 98 -10.75 -7.15 9.71
CA PRO A 98 -9.84 -6.87 8.61
C PRO A 98 -8.39 -7.17 8.98
N LEU A 99 -7.60 -7.59 8.01
CA LEU A 99 -6.15 -7.70 8.15
C LEU A 99 -5.57 -6.35 8.60
N LYS A 100 -4.64 -6.38 9.55
CA LYS A 100 -3.96 -5.16 10.00
C LYS A 100 -3.07 -4.63 8.88
N ARG A 101 -3.28 -3.37 8.48
CA ARG A 101 -2.56 -2.75 7.37
C ARG A 101 -1.58 -1.69 7.90
N PRO A 102 -0.34 -1.61 7.38
CA PRO A 102 0.57 -0.52 7.68
C PRO A 102 -0.08 0.86 7.42
N GLY A 103 0.11 1.81 8.33
CA GLY A 103 -0.45 3.16 8.22
C GLY A 103 -1.94 3.31 8.52
N VAL A 104 -2.71 2.21 8.61
CA VAL A 104 -4.14 2.25 8.96
C VAL A 104 -4.28 2.14 10.48
N LYS A 105 -4.74 3.22 11.12
CA LYS A 105 -5.08 3.20 12.56
C LYS A 105 -6.38 2.44 12.77
N GLU A 106 -6.46 1.64 13.83
CA GLU A 106 -7.73 1.00 14.22
C GLU A 106 -8.73 2.10 14.60
N THR A 107 -9.83 2.20 13.84
CA THR A 107 -10.86 3.23 14.00
C THR A 107 -11.88 2.92 15.10
N THR A 108 -11.71 1.83 15.84
CA THR A 108 -12.55 1.50 17.00
C THR A 108 -12.24 2.41 18.19
N LYS A 109 -12.60 3.69 18.08
CA LYS A 109 -12.87 4.53 19.26
C LYS A 109 -14.20 4.08 19.85
N ARG A 110 -14.14 3.40 21.00
CA ARG A 110 -15.33 3.15 21.82
C ARG A 110 -15.65 4.42 22.60
N TYR A 111 -16.72 5.11 22.22
CA TYR A 111 -17.29 6.20 23.02
C TYR A 111 -18.31 5.59 23.99
N GLY A 112 -18.21 5.93 25.27
CA GLY A 112 -19.03 5.33 26.33
C GLY A 112 -18.58 3.92 26.69
N LYS A 113 -18.14 3.74 27.94
CA LYS A 113 -17.73 2.44 28.45
C LYS A 113 -18.91 1.69 29.04
N ASP A 114 -19.79 2.41 29.74
CA ASP A 114 -20.89 1.88 30.52
C ASP A 114 -22.18 2.67 30.21
N PRO A 115 -23.34 2.02 30.09
CA PRO A 115 -24.62 2.72 30.02
C PRO A 115 -24.85 3.46 31.33
N ILE A 116 -25.20 4.74 31.25
CA ILE A 116 -25.59 5.54 32.42
C ILE A 116 -26.94 4.99 32.90
N PRO A 117 -27.06 4.57 34.17
CA PRO A 117 -28.34 4.20 34.75
C PRO A 117 -29.36 5.32 34.57
N ILE A 118 -30.64 5.00 34.32
CA ILE A 118 -31.65 6.04 34.03
C ILE A 118 -31.82 7.04 35.18
N SER A 119 -31.48 6.64 36.41
CA SER A 119 -31.45 7.49 37.61
C SER A 119 -30.37 8.56 37.57
N GLU A 120 -29.29 8.34 36.82
CA GLU A 120 -28.13 9.24 36.73
C GLU A 120 -28.12 10.04 35.41
N PHE A 121 -29.13 9.83 34.55
CA PHE A 121 -29.18 10.47 33.23
C PHE A 121 -29.34 11.99 33.33
N ASN A 122 -30.25 12.47 34.19
CA ASN A 122 -30.51 13.91 34.33
C ASN A 122 -29.28 14.64 34.86
N ASP A 123 -28.62 14.09 35.89
CA ASP A 123 -27.41 14.67 36.48
C ASP A 123 -26.24 14.74 35.49
N TRP A 124 -26.11 13.75 34.61
CA TRP A 124 -25.13 13.77 33.53
C TRP A 124 -25.48 14.79 32.44
N TRP A 125 -26.76 14.92 32.06
CA TRP A 125 -27.22 15.84 31.02
C TRP A 125 -27.08 17.31 31.43
N ASP A 126 -27.32 17.62 32.70
CA ASP A 126 -27.29 18.99 33.22
C ASP A 126 -25.87 19.49 33.52
N ASN A 127 -24.87 18.60 33.59
CA ASN A 127 -23.47 18.92 33.90
C ASN A 127 -22.50 18.78 32.71
N ASN A 128 -23.00 18.59 31.49
CA ASN A 128 -22.24 18.47 30.24
C ASN A 128 -22.65 19.57 29.26
#